data_AF-A0A3R7DXX5-F1
#
_entry.id   AF-A0A3R7DXX5-F1
#
_cell.length_a   1.000
_cell.length_b   1.000
_cell.length_c   1.000
_cell.angle_alpha   90.00
_cell.angle_beta   90.00
_cell.angle_gamma   90.00
#
_symmetry.space_group_name_H-M   'P 1'
#
loop_
_entity.id
_entity.type
_entity.pdbx_description
1 polymer ?
#
loop_
_entity_poly.entity_id
_entity_poly.type
_entity_poly.pdbx_seq_one_letter_code
_entity_poly.pdbx_strand_id
1 'polypeptide(L)'
;MNDVPGSVPTAPAGWHPDPSGQPQLRYWDGQRWTDHVSPYPAAQQSSADAGQAAAPEAAAPQEQPAPARTPRAPGQKAMTRATWIVLAATLLIVGGAAGFVGWTVVSANAAATSEAPDVVDGFLAAATADDPSWTEYASPGYIAISGAATPLFGDARAAEVLDLSIDYDKRGILYGVNGTAGYESPSGADTAKALVDMTYTFTVDGTPQTATSTREIWLTRPYYYGDDVPSAARQGETPTAIGPWRVTGAASAAAYEGEVVATTSFEPARVDQACYTSDVVLSQLSEIARTEGVLAAICLSGGTSTSFDDGIDIDALAAGFPVVGQAAPLTDLMGWHNDPSTPAPLEQYLISAGDADYVFVFASTGVGGELTNDSERRIILISKAETR
;
A
#
# COMPACT_ATOMS: atom_id res chain seq x y z
N MET A 1 -40.08 -26.26 -9.04
CA MET A 1 -38.81 -26.65 -8.41
C MET A 1 -37.78 -25.65 -8.90
N ASN A 2 -37.32 -24.76 -8.02
CA ASN A 2 -36.21 -23.84 -8.32
C ASN A 2 -34.96 -24.43 -7.67
N ASP A 3 -33.99 -24.85 -8.48
CA ASP A 3 -32.65 -25.18 -8.01
C ASP A 3 -31.84 -23.89 -7.90
N VAL A 4 -31.39 -23.58 -6.69
CA VAL A 4 -30.39 -22.55 -6.38
C VAL A 4 -29.02 -23.23 -6.50
N PRO A 5 -28.08 -22.79 -7.36
CA PRO A 5 -26.72 -23.29 -7.30
C PRO A 5 -26.07 -22.79 -6.00
N GLY A 6 -25.62 -23.73 -5.18
CA GLY A 6 -25.04 -23.45 -3.87
C GLY A 6 -23.82 -22.54 -3.95
N SER A 7 -23.85 -21.46 -3.15
CA SER A 7 -22.67 -20.69 -2.79
C SER A 7 -21.67 -21.62 -2.10
N VAL A 8 -20.55 -21.91 -2.76
CA VAL A 8 -19.40 -22.57 -2.12
C VAL A 8 -18.79 -21.55 -1.16
N PRO A 9 -18.64 -21.83 0.14
CA PRO A 9 -17.92 -20.93 1.03
C PRO A 9 -16.44 -20.94 0.65
N THR A 10 -16.00 -19.91 -0.05
CA THR A 10 -14.58 -19.66 -0.31
C THR A 10 -13.91 -19.31 1.01
N ALA A 11 -12.87 -20.04 1.39
CA ALA A 11 -12.11 -19.74 2.61
C ALA A 11 -11.64 -18.27 2.57
N PRO A 12 -11.62 -17.55 3.70
CA PRO A 12 -11.08 -16.20 3.74
C PRO A 12 -9.59 -16.22 3.38
N ALA A 13 -9.12 -15.15 2.73
CA ALA A 13 -7.70 -14.98 2.44
C ALA A 13 -6.89 -15.08 3.73
N GLY A 14 -5.84 -15.90 3.73
CA GLY A 14 -5.11 -16.24 4.95
C GLY A 14 -4.15 -17.40 4.77
N TRP A 15 -3.46 -17.78 5.85
CA TRP A 15 -2.61 -18.95 5.89
C TRP A 15 -3.44 -20.18 6.24
N HIS A 16 -3.28 -21.26 5.48
CA HIS A 16 -4.04 -22.49 5.68
C HIS A 16 -3.11 -23.70 5.53
N PRO A 17 -3.46 -24.89 6.06
CA PRO A 17 -2.71 -26.12 5.82
C PRO A 17 -2.50 -26.37 4.32
N ASP A 18 -1.26 -26.68 3.92
CA ASP A 18 -0.94 -26.87 2.50
C ASP A 18 -1.79 -28.03 1.91
N PRO A 19 -2.64 -27.77 0.89
CA PRO A 19 -3.53 -28.78 0.32
C PRO A 19 -2.77 -29.92 -0.39
N SER A 20 -1.48 -29.72 -0.69
CA SER A 20 -0.60 -30.78 -1.21
C SER A 20 -0.17 -31.79 -0.13
N GLY A 21 -0.53 -31.57 1.14
CA GLY A 21 -0.23 -32.46 2.26
C GLY A 21 1.17 -32.27 2.85
N GLN A 22 1.90 -31.25 2.41
CA GLN A 22 3.19 -30.87 3.02
C GLN A 22 2.96 -30.35 4.45
N PRO A 23 3.84 -30.65 5.42
CA PRO A 23 3.71 -30.18 6.80
C PRO A 23 4.11 -28.70 6.94
N GLN A 24 3.41 -27.84 6.22
CA GLN A 24 3.59 -26.38 6.18
C GLN A 24 2.24 -25.69 5.96
N LEU A 25 2.19 -24.39 6.22
CA LEU A 25 1.10 -23.51 5.82
C LEU A 25 1.37 -22.99 4.40
N ARG A 26 0.32 -22.81 3.60
CA ARG A 26 0.33 -22.14 2.30
C ARG A 26 -0.65 -20.97 2.33
N TYR A 27 -0.32 -19.89 1.65
CA TYR A 27 -1.20 -18.73 1.61
C TYR A 27 -2.29 -18.87 0.54
N TRP A 28 -3.54 -18.68 0.94
CA TRP A 28 -4.73 -18.53 0.09
C TRP A 28 -5.04 -17.04 -0.05
N ASP A 29 -5.13 -16.53 -1.27
CA ASP A 29 -5.37 -15.10 -1.52
C ASP A 29 -6.85 -14.70 -1.55
N GLY A 30 -7.76 -15.66 -1.33
CA GLY A 30 -9.20 -15.48 -1.48
C GLY A 30 -9.77 -16.07 -2.77
N GLN A 31 -8.93 -16.38 -3.76
CA GLN A 31 -9.34 -16.97 -5.05
C GLN A 31 -8.50 -18.18 -5.46
N ARG A 32 -7.21 -18.22 -5.12
CA ARG A 32 -6.28 -19.31 -5.43
C ARG A 32 -5.21 -19.49 -4.34
N TRP A 33 -4.61 -20.67 -4.35
CA TRP A 33 -3.40 -20.94 -3.56
C TRP A 33 -2.20 -20.28 -4.23
N THR A 34 -1.37 -19.61 -3.44
CA THR A 34 -0.15 -18.98 -3.92
C THR A 34 1.08 -19.86 -3.66
N ASP A 35 2.23 -19.47 -4.19
CA ASP A 35 3.51 -20.17 -3.95
C ASP A 35 4.13 -19.86 -2.58
N HIS A 36 3.52 -18.97 -1.80
CA HIS A 36 4.00 -18.60 -0.47
C HIS A 36 3.70 -19.68 0.56
N VAL A 37 4.73 -20.09 1.31
CA VAL A 37 4.67 -21.16 2.31
C VAL A 37 5.33 -20.72 3.62
N SER A 38 4.82 -21.19 4.75
CA SER A 38 5.34 -20.91 6.09
C SER A 38 5.41 -22.19 6.93
N PRO A 39 6.46 -22.41 7.74
CA PRO A 39 6.52 -23.57 8.64
C PRO A 39 5.45 -23.50 9.75
N TYR A 40 5.00 -24.66 10.25
CA TYR A 40 4.15 -24.71 11.44
C TYR A 40 4.90 -24.18 12.68
N PRO A 41 4.21 -23.52 13.63
CA PRO A 41 4.82 -23.12 14.88
C PRO A 41 5.37 -24.35 15.62
N ALA A 42 6.65 -24.33 15.98
CA ALA A 42 7.20 -25.34 16.88
C ALA A 42 6.56 -25.17 18.26
N ALA A 43 5.86 -26.20 18.76
CA ALA A 43 5.33 -26.19 20.11
C ALA A 43 6.49 -26.08 21.11
N GLN A 44 6.64 -24.91 21.73
CA GLN A 44 7.59 -24.68 22.80
C GLN A 44 7.11 -25.45 24.04
N GLN A 45 7.74 -26.58 24.33
CA GLN A 45 7.54 -27.31 25.59
C GLN A 45 8.08 -26.48 26.75
N SER A 46 7.17 -25.81 27.46
CA SER A 46 7.45 -25.23 28.77
C SER A 46 7.69 -26.34 29.79
N SER A 47 8.95 -26.65 30.11
CA SER A 47 9.30 -27.37 31.32
C SER A 47 9.20 -26.41 32.51
N ALA A 48 8.08 -26.46 33.22
CA ALA A 48 7.97 -25.97 34.58
C ALA A 48 8.56 -27.03 35.52
N ASP A 49 9.59 -26.68 36.29
CA ASP A 49 9.84 -27.35 37.57
C ASP A 49 10.09 -26.31 38.67
N ALA A 50 9.52 -26.61 39.82
CA ALA A 50 9.23 -25.74 40.95
C ALA A 50 10.45 -25.52 41.86
N GLY A 51 10.43 -24.42 42.62
CA GLY A 51 11.52 -23.98 43.49
C GLY A 51 11.52 -24.53 44.92
N GLN A 52 12.61 -24.21 45.63
CA GLN A 52 12.77 -24.10 47.10
C GLN A 52 14.19 -23.52 47.35
N ALA A 53 14.40 -22.32 47.92
CA ALA A 53 14.16 -21.77 49.26
C ALA A 53 15.36 -21.90 50.24
N ALA A 54 15.94 -20.73 50.57
CA ALA A 54 16.59 -20.26 51.81
C ALA A 54 17.74 -21.02 52.53
N ALA A 55 18.77 -20.24 52.91
CA ALA A 55 19.91 -20.56 53.81
C ALA A 55 19.49 -20.56 55.32
N PRO A 56 20.30 -21.02 56.32
CA PRO A 56 21.56 -20.34 56.73
C PRO A 56 22.68 -21.19 57.43
N GLU A 57 23.89 -20.59 57.51
CA GLU A 57 24.84 -20.49 58.66
C GLU A 57 25.60 -21.69 59.31
N ALA A 58 26.90 -21.44 59.57
CA ALA A 58 27.74 -21.82 60.73
C ALA A 58 28.97 -22.76 60.56
N ALA A 59 30.13 -22.18 60.92
CA ALA A 59 31.26 -22.71 61.71
C ALA A 59 32.32 -23.66 61.09
N ALA A 60 33.56 -23.16 61.06
CA ALA A 60 34.80 -23.95 61.13
C ALA A 60 35.15 -24.28 62.59
N PRO A 61 35.96 -25.34 62.86
CA PRO A 61 37.37 -25.12 63.18
C PRO A 61 38.37 -26.20 62.67
N GLN A 62 39.64 -25.89 62.92
CA GLN A 62 40.91 -26.39 62.35
C GLN A 62 41.39 -27.75 62.91
N GLU A 63 42.17 -28.51 62.13
CA GLU A 63 43.32 -29.31 62.64
C GLU A 63 44.35 -29.65 61.54
N GLN A 64 45.63 -29.64 61.89
CA GLN A 64 46.86 -29.81 61.08
C GLN A 64 47.85 -30.65 61.94
N PRO A 65 48.90 -31.40 61.47
CA PRO A 65 49.52 -31.56 60.13
C PRO A 65 49.92 -33.01 59.66
N ALA A 66 50.19 -33.14 58.34
CA ALA A 66 51.21 -33.96 57.61
C ALA A 66 51.22 -35.53 57.67
N PRO A 67 51.79 -36.26 56.67
CA PRO A 67 52.69 -35.82 55.59
C PRO A 67 52.29 -36.20 54.15
N ALA A 68 53.04 -35.60 53.23
CA ALA A 68 52.97 -35.69 51.78
C ALA A 68 52.81 -37.12 51.22
N ARG A 69 51.82 -37.28 50.34
CA ARG A 69 51.80 -38.30 49.29
C ARG A 69 51.60 -37.61 47.95
N THR A 70 52.55 -37.82 47.06
CA THR A 70 52.55 -37.35 45.68
C THR A 70 51.30 -37.81 44.92
N PRO A 71 50.51 -36.90 44.29
CA PRO A 71 49.50 -37.31 43.34
C PRO A 71 50.18 -37.66 42.01
N ARG A 72 50.10 -38.95 41.68
CA ARG A 72 50.39 -39.52 40.37
C ARG A 72 49.50 -38.85 39.32
N ALA A 73 50.10 -38.40 38.21
CA ALA A 73 49.42 -37.78 37.08
C ALA A 73 48.20 -38.59 36.61
N PRO A 74 47.04 -37.97 36.30
CA PRO A 74 45.91 -38.67 35.71
C PRO A 74 46.30 -39.16 34.31
N GLY A 75 46.20 -40.47 34.11
CA GLY A 75 46.48 -41.11 32.81
C GLY A 75 45.54 -40.57 31.74
N GLN A 76 46.13 -40.05 30.66
CA GLN A 76 45.43 -39.78 29.41
C GLN A 76 44.75 -41.07 28.93
N LYS A 77 43.42 -41.15 29.07
CA LYS A 77 42.65 -42.15 28.33
C LYS A 77 42.74 -41.75 26.86
N ALA A 78 43.54 -42.49 26.10
CA ALA A 78 43.57 -42.37 24.65
C ALA A 78 42.14 -42.57 24.12
N MET A 79 41.56 -41.53 23.54
CA MET A 79 40.24 -41.61 22.92
C MET A 79 40.31 -42.64 21.79
N THR A 80 39.51 -43.70 21.93
CA THR A 80 39.36 -44.73 20.90
C THR A 80 38.84 -44.12 19.61
N ARG A 81 39.17 -44.72 18.46
CA ARG A 81 38.72 -44.29 17.12
C ARG A 81 37.20 -44.07 17.03
N ALA A 82 36.42 -44.82 17.82
CA ALA A 82 34.98 -44.64 17.94
C ALA A 82 34.56 -43.25 18.48
N THR A 83 35.32 -42.68 19.42
CA THR A 83 35.07 -41.34 19.97
C THR A 83 35.32 -40.25 18.94
N TRP A 84 36.34 -40.42 18.09
CA TRP A 84 36.60 -39.52 16.96
C TRP A 84 35.52 -39.59 15.88
N ILE A 85 35.00 -40.78 15.59
CA ILE A 85 33.89 -40.98 14.64
C ILE A 85 32.62 -40.29 15.15
N VAL A 86 32.30 -40.45 16.44
CA VAL A 86 31.11 -39.80 17.04
C VAL A 86 31.26 -38.27 17.03
N LEU A 87 32.43 -37.73 17.38
CA LEU A 87 32.65 -36.27 17.33
C LEU A 87 32.55 -35.72 15.90
N ALA A 88 33.10 -36.42 14.91
CA ALA A 88 33.00 -36.01 13.51
C ALA A 88 31.55 -36.09 12.99
N ALA A 89 30.80 -37.12 13.37
CA ALA A 89 29.39 -37.25 13.02
C ALA A 89 28.54 -36.15 13.67
N THR A 90 28.78 -35.82 14.95
CA THR A 90 28.08 -34.73 15.63
C THR A 90 28.44 -33.37 15.02
N LEU A 91 29.70 -33.13 14.66
CA LEU A 91 30.12 -31.90 13.95
C LEU A 91 29.50 -31.78 12.56
N LEU A 92 29.35 -32.90 11.84
CA LEU A 92 28.65 -32.92 10.55
C LEU A 92 27.14 -32.71 10.69
N ILE A 93 26.51 -33.27 11.72
CA ILE A 93 25.08 -33.07 11.98
C ILE A 93 24.81 -31.64 12.45
N VAL A 94 25.61 -31.11 13.37
CA VAL A 94 25.47 -29.74 13.88
C VAL A 94 25.88 -28.72 12.81
N GLY A 95 26.96 -28.96 12.07
CA GLY A 95 27.38 -28.12 10.94
C GLY A 95 26.40 -28.18 9.77
N GLY A 96 25.81 -29.34 9.49
CA GLY A 96 24.75 -29.52 8.51
C GLY A 96 23.44 -28.84 8.92
N ALA A 97 23.04 -28.95 10.19
CA ALA A 97 21.86 -28.26 10.72
C ALA A 97 22.06 -26.73 10.76
N ALA A 98 23.22 -26.25 11.20
CA ALA A 98 23.54 -24.82 11.19
C ALA A 98 23.67 -24.26 9.76
N GLY A 99 24.24 -25.03 8.83
CA GLY A 99 24.31 -24.67 7.41
C GLY A 99 22.94 -24.66 6.73
N PHE A 100 22.07 -25.61 7.07
CA PHE A 100 20.69 -25.67 6.55
C PHE A 100 19.82 -24.53 7.11
N VAL A 101 19.90 -24.24 8.41
CA VAL A 101 19.21 -23.09 9.03
C VAL A 101 19.72 -21.75 8.48
N GLY A 102 21.03 -21.61 8.30
CA GLY A 102 21.64 -20.44 7.67
C GLY A 102 21.20 -20.25 6.22
N TRP A 103 21.12 -21.33 5.44
CA TRP A 103 20.63 -21.29 4.05
C TRP A 103 19.16 -20.89 3.97
N THR A 104 18.28 -21.45 4.82
CA THR A 104 16.85 -21.11 4.83
C THR A 104 16.58 -19.66 5.25
N VAL A 105 17.36 -19.14 6.20
CA VAL A 105 17.25 -17.74 6.65
C VAL A 105 17.75 -16.78 5.57
N VAL A 106 18.82 -17.10 4.86
CA VAL A 106 19.33 -16.27 3.75
C VAL A 106 18.37 -16.29 2.55
N SER A 107 17.79 -17.43 2.19
CA SER A 107 16.81 -17.51 1.09
C SER A 107 15.49 -16.84 1.41
N ALA A 108 15.01 -16.91 2.65
CA ALA A 108 13.82 -16.18 3.10
C ALA A 108 14.07 -14.67 3.15
N ASN A 109 15.27 -14.24 3.55
CA ASN A 109 15.67 -12.83 3.50
C ASN A 109 15.85 -12.31 2.07
N ALA A 110 16.31 -13.14 1.12
CA ALA A 110 16.42 -12.79 -0.29
C ALA A 110 15.04 -12.68 -0.98
N ALA A 111 14.07 -13.50 -0.60
CA ALA A 111 12.69 -13.40 -1.06
C ALA A 111 11.99 -12.15 -0.49
N ALA A 112 12.16 -11.86 0.80
CA ALA A 112 11.58 -10.67 1.45
C ALA A 112 12.19 -9.33 0.99
N THR A 113 13.39 -9.33 0.40
CA THR A 113 14.06 -8.13 -0.12
C THR A 113 13.71 -7.79 -1.57
N SER A 114 13.21 -8.76 -2.36
CA SER A 114 12.80 -8.56 -3.77
C SER A 114 11.30 -8.33 -3.95
N GLU A 115 10.48 -8.80 -3.00
CA GLU A 115 9.02 -8.77 -3.11
C GLU A 115 8.43 -7.35 -3.19
N ALA A 116 8.81 -6.42 -2.31
CA ALA A 116 8.26 -5.06 -2.34
C ALA A 116 8.56 -4.32 -3.65
N PRO A 117 9.80 -4.36 -4.21
CA PRO A 117 10.07 -3.87 -5.56
C PRO A 117 9.16 -4.45 -6.64
N ASP A 118 8.97 -5.78 -6.65
CA ASP A 118 8.15 -6.46 -7.65
C ASP A 118 6.66 -6.09 -7.52
N VAL A 119 6.15 -5.93 -6.30
CA VAL A 119 4.78 -5.45 -6.02
C VAL A 119 4.59 -4.03 -6.53
N VAL A 120 5.57 -3.14 -6.30
CA VAL A 120 5.51 -1.76 -6.83
C VAL A 120 5.56 -1.77 -8.36
N ASP A 121 6.43 -2.56 -8.97
CA ASP A 121 6.58 -2.59 -10.43
C ASP A 121 5.33 -3.14 -11.12
N GLY A 122 4.77 -4.23 -10.60
CA GLY A 122 3.51 -4.79 -11.08
C GLY A 122 2.33 -3.84 -10.87
N PHE A 123 2.23 -3.21 -9.70
CA PHE A 123 1.21 -2.21 -9.42
C PHE A 123 1.30 -1.03 -10.38
N LEU A 124 2.48 -0.43 -10.55
CA LEU A 124 2.66 0.73 -11.43
C LEU A 124 2.32 0.38 -12.88
N ALA A 125 2.85 -0.73 -13.39
CA ALA A 125 2.60 -1.16 -14.77
C ALA A 125 1.12 -1.33 -15.07
N ALA A 126 0.36 -1.93 -14.14
CA ALA A 126 -1.07 -2.11 -14.32
C ALA A 126 -1.87 -0.81 -14.07
N ALA A 127 -1.53 -0.10 -12.99
CA ALA A 127 -2.25 1.10 -12.56
C ALA A 127 -2.07 2.30 -13.50
N THR A 128 -1.03 2.33 -14.33
CA THR A 128 -0.83 3.37 -15.35
C THR A 128 -1.29 2.96 -16.75
N ALA A 129 -1.89 1.78 -16.91
CA ALA A 129 -2.27 1.21 -18.21
C ALA A 129 -3.74 0.76 -18.29
N ASP A 130 -4.60 1.27 -17.40
CA ASP A 130 -6.00 0.82 -17.23
C ASP A 130 -6.18 -0.69 -17.06
N ASP A 131 -5.20 -1.36 -16.47
CA ASP A 131 -5.25 -2.81 -16.31
C ASP A 131 -5.79 -3.18 -14.92
N PRO A 132 -6.95 -3.85 -14.81
CA PRO A 132 -7.56 -4.21 -13.53
C PRO A 132 -6.71 -5.17 -12.69
N SER A 133 -5.67 -5.78 -13.27
CA SER A 133 -4.70 -6.61 -12.53
C SER A 133 -3.90 -5.82 -11.49
N TRP A 134 -3.98 -4.49 -11.46
CA TRP A 134 -3.43 -3.66 -10.36
C TRP A 134 -3.92 -4.13 -8.98
N THR A 135 -5.14 -4.69 -8.93
CA THR A 135 -5.76 -5.23 -7.71
C THR A 135 -5.00 -6.42 -7.12
N GLU A 136 -4.23 -7.17 -7.92
CA GLU A 136 -3.40 -8.28 -7.42
C GLU A 136 -2.27 -7.79 -6.49
N TYR A 137 -1.85 -6.54 -6.68
CA TYR A 137 -0.75 -5.89 -5.94
C TYR A 137 -1.24 -5.01 -4.79
N ALA A 138 -2.55 -4.74 -4.73
CA ALA A 138 -3.17 -3.84 -3.76
C ALA A 138 -3.83 -4.57 -2.59
N SER A 139 -3.94 -3.89 -1.46
CA SER A 139 -4.71 -4.41 -0.32
C SER A 139 -6.22 -4.32 -0.58
N PRO A 140 -7.04 -5.22 -0.01
CA PRO A 140 -8.50 -5.13 -0.13
C PRO A 140 -9.08 -3.79 0.32
N GLY A 141 -8.48 -3.18 1.36
CA GLY A 141 -8.89 -1.85 1.83
C GLY A 141 -8.61 -0.75 0.81
N TYR A 142 -7.45 -0.81 0.14
CA TYR A 142 -7.12 0.15 -0.92
C TYR A 142 -8.04 -0.03 -2.14
N ILE A 143 -8.30 -1.28 -2.54
CA ILE A 143 -9.24 -1.59 -3.64
C ILE A 143 -10.63 -1.03 -3.34
N ALA A 144 -11.12 -1.21 -2.10
CA ALA A 144 -12.43 -0.72 -1.70
C ALA A 144 -12.56 0.81 -1.76
N ILE A 145 -11.49 1.57 -1.50
CA ILE A 145 -11.54 3.03 -1.56
C ILE A 145 -11.25 3.60 -2.95
N SER A 146 -10.48 2.91 -3.79
CA SER A 146 -10.20 3.34 -5.17
C SER A 146 -11.40 3.18 -6.11
N GLY A 147 -12.35 2.30 -5.78
CA GLY A 147 -13.54 2.07 -6.58
C GLY A 147 -13.26 1.34 -7.89
N ALA A 148 -14.06 1.63 -8.93
CA ALA A 148 -13.97 0.95 -10.24
C ALA A 148 -12.90 1.52 -11.17
N ALA A 149 -12.38 2.72 -10.88
CA ALA A 149 -11.33 3.34 -11.66
C ALA A 149 -9.95 2.83 -11.25
N THR A 150 -9.04 2.83 -12.22
CA THR A 150 -7.65 2.45 -12.00
C THR A 150 -6.94 3.62 -11.30
N PRO A 151 -6.34 3.46 -10.10
CA PRO A 151 -6.03 4.58 -9.20
C PRO A 151 -5.01 5.62 -9.70
N LEU A 152 -4.22 5.30 -10.73
CA LEU A 152 -3.28 6.24 -11.37
C LEU A 152 -3.70 6.66 -12.79
N PHE A 153 -4.65 5.93 -13.40
CA PHE A 153 -5.09 6.13 -14.79
C PHE A 153 -6.50 6.74 -14.90
N GLY A 154 -7.33 6.62 -13.86
CA GLY A 154 -8.68 7.18 -13.80
C GLY A 154 -9.69 6.44 -14.68
N ASP A 155 -10.61 7.21 -15.28
CA ASP A 155 -11.59 6.74 -16.25
C ASP A 155 -10.96 6.57 -17.64
N ALA A 156 -11.22 5.43 -18.27
CA ALA A 156 -10.56 5.06 -19.51
C ALA A 156 -11.08 5.81 -20.73
N ARG A 157 -12.37 6.17 -20.76
CA ARG A 157 -12.92 6.97 -21.85
C ARG A 157 -12.35 8.38 -21.80
N ALA A 158 -12.26 8.97 -20.61
CA ALA A 158 -11.59 10.25 -20.43
C ALA A 158 -10.13 10.20 -20.87
N ALA A 159 -9.41 9.13 -20.52
CA ALA A 159 -8.02 8.92 -20.94
C ALA A 159 -7.88 8.76 -22.46
N GLU A 160 -8.77 8.01 -23.11
CA GLU A 160 -8.79 7.84 -24.58
C GLU A 160 -9.02 9.17 -25.30
N VAL A 161 -10.00 9.97 -24.87
CA VAL A 161 -10.30 11.29 -25.47
C VAL A 161 -9.10 12.24 -25.37
N LEU A 162 -8.34 12.14 -24.27
CA LEU A 162 -7.16 12.96 -24.04
C LEU A 162 -5.88 12.40 -24.70
N ASP A 163 -5.91 11.23 -25.34
CA ASP A 163 -4.68 10.51 -25.75
C ASP A 163 -3.67 10.44 -24.58
N LEU A 164 -4.18 10.09 -23.39
CA LEU A 164 -3.42 10.09 -22.15
C LEU A 164 -2.44 8.93 -22.12
N SER A 165 -1.17 9.24 -21.91
CA SER A 165 -0.13 8.27 -21.55
C SER A 165 0.59 8.71 -20.27
N ILE A 166 0.99 7.72 -19.48
CA ILE A 166 1.67 7.94 -18.21
C ILE A 166 2.95 7.10 -18.20
N ASP A 167 4.09 7.79 -18.19
CA ASP A 167 5.40 7.20 -17.96
C ASP A 167 5.82 7.39 -16.49
N TYR A 168 6.69 6.52 -15.98
CA TYR A 168 7.17 6.63 -14.61
C TYR A 168 8.62 6.18 -14.44
N ASP A 169 9.31 6.79 -13.48
CA ASP A 169 10.65 6.43 -13.01
C ASP A 169 10.64 6.24 -11.49
N LYS A 170 11.02 5.04 -11.03
CA LYS A 170 11.08 4.70 -9.60
C LYS A 170 12.46 5.08 -9.05
N ARG A 171 12.52 6.00 -8.09
CA ARG A 171 13.80 6.42 -7.48
C ARG A 171 14.37 5.35 -6.55
N GLY A 172 13.55 4.89 -5.60
CA GLY A 172 13.97 3.94 -4.57
C GLY A 172 12.87 3.66 -3.56
N ILE A 173 13.04 2.57 -2.81
CA ILE A 173 12.10 2.15 -1.75
C ILE A 173 12.74 2.38 -0.39
N LEU A 174 12.04 3.13 0.46
CA LEU A 174 12.36 3.34 1.86
C LEU A 174 11.58 2.32 2.69
N TYR A 175 12.26 1.69 3.64
CA TYR A 175 11.66 0.69 4.54
C TYR A 175 11.62 1.23 5.97
N GLY A 176 10.61 0.82 6.73
CA GLY A 176 10.53 1.14 8.15
C GLY A 176 9.50 0.33 8.92
N VAL A 177 9.24 0.76 10.15
CA VAL A 177 8.43 0.04 11.14
C VAL A 177 7.42 0.98 11.80
N ASN A 178 6.33 0.42 12.34
CA ASN A 178 5.23 1.14 13.00
C ASN A 178 4.66 2.28 12.14
N GLY A 179 4.49 2.05 10.83
CA GLY A 179 3.94 3.04 9.90
C GLY A 179 4.91 4.15 9.51
N THR A 180 6.19 4.07 9.92
CA THR A 180 7.24 4.98 9.45
C THR A 180 8.06 4.32 8.34
N ALA A 181 8.58 5.11 7.40
CA ALA A 181 9.54 4.67 6.38
C ALA A 181 10.81 5.53 6.50
N GLY A 182 11.99 4.91 6.58
CA GLY A 182 13.23 5.63 6.91
C GLY A 182 14.50 4.92 6.45
N TYR A 183 15.01 3.98 7.25
CA TYR A 183 16.35 3.38 7.02
C TYR A 183 16.44 1.91 7.46
N GLU A 184 15.31 1.24 7.71
CA GLU A 184 15.33 -0.13 8.24
C GLU A 184 15.73 -1.15 7.17
N SER A 185 16.24 -2.31 7.63
CA SER A 185 16.47 -3.44 6.73
C SER A 185 15.12 -4.03 6.25
N PRO A 186 14.99 -4.45 4.98
CA PRO A 186 13.72 -4.96 4.44
C PRO A 186 13.18 -6.19 5.19
N SER A 187 14.05 -6.98 5.80
CA SER A 187 13.69 -8.18 6.57
C SER A 187 12.87 -7.88 7.83
N GLY A 188 13.00 -6.68 8.41
CA GLY A 188 12.31 -6.28 9.65
C GLY A 188 11.19 -5.27 9.46
N ALA A 189 11.00 -4.75 8.25
CA ALA A 189 10.08 -3.65 7.97
C ALA A 189 8.62 -4.11 7.91
N ASP A 190 7.68 -3.36 8.48
CA ASP A 190 6.23 -3.57 8.32
C ASP A 190 5.60 -2.62 7.31
N THR A 191 6.35 -1.57 6.95
CA THR A 191 5.95 -0.49 6.07
C THR A 191 7.05 -0.21 5.06
N ALA A 192 6.67 0.09 3.82
CA ALA A 192 7.60 0.55 2.80
C ALA A 192 6.97 1.68 1.99
N LYS A 193 7.83 2.51 1.40
CA LYS A 193 7.43 3.66 0.60
C LYS A 193 8.31 3.81 -0.63
N ALA A 194 7.71 3.79 -1.81
CA ALA A 194 8.40 4.08 -3.06
C ALA A 194 8.14 5.52 -3.50
N LEU A 195 9.19 6.24 -3.89
CA LEU A 195 9.07 7.52 -4.58
C LEU A 195 9.12 7.28 -6.09
N VAL A 196 8.09 7.75 -6.79
CA VAL A 196 7.88 7.51 -8.21
C VAL A 196 7.68 8.86 -8.91
N ASP A 197 8.57 9.19 -9.83
CA ASP A 197 8.41 10.35 -10.70
C ASP A 197 7.52 9.94 -11.87
N MET A 198 6.35 10.57 -11.98
CA MET A 198 5.39 10.32 -13.04
C MET A 198 5.46 11.44 -14.07
N THR A 199 5.35 11.07 -15.34
CA THR A 199 5.25 11.98 -16.48
C THR A 199 3.95 11.70 -17.20
N TYR A 200 3.07 12.69 -17.22
CA TYR A 200 1.78 12.63 -17.88
C TYR A 200 1.92 13.34 -19.23
N THR A 201 1.52 12.67 -20.30
CA THR A 201 1.36 13.27 -21.62
C THR A 201 -0.09 13.13 -22.03
N PHE A 202 -0.71 14.25 -22.41
CA PHE A 202 -2.13 14.29 -22.77
C PHE A 202 -2.38 15.45 -23.72
N THR A 203 -3.49 15.44 -24.42
CA THR A 203 -3.83 16.42 -25.45
C THR A 203 -4.92 17.36 -24.96
N VAL A 204 -4.69 18.67 -25.13
CA VAL A 204 -5.71 19.71 -24.90
C VAL A 204 -5.87 20.49 -26.19
N ASP A 205 -7.09 20.54 -26.73
CA ASP A 205 -7.41 21.20 -28.01
C ASP A 205 -6.48 20.78 -29.17
N GLY A 206 -6.16 19.47 -29.24
CA GLY A 206 -5.25 18.93 -30.26
C GLY A 206 -3.77 19.28 -30.04
N THR A 207 -3.41 19.93 -28.93
CA THR A 207 -2.02 20.26 -28.57
C THR A 207 -1.53 19.36 -27.43
N PRO A 208 -0.47 18.57 -27.64
CA PRO A 208 0.14 17.76 -26.58
C PRO A 208 0.66 18.64 -25.45
N GLN A 209 0.32 18.24 -24.23
CA GLN A 209 0.79 18.78 -22.97
C GLN A 209 1.66 17.72 -22.29
N THR A 210 2.60 18.17 -21.47
CA THR A 210 3.40 17.28 -20.62
C THR A 210 3.54 17.92 -19.25
N ALA A 211 3.34 17.11 -18.22
CA ALA A 211 3.44 17.55 -16.84
C ALA A 211 3.99 16.41 -15.98
N THR A 212 4.76 16.75 -14.95
CA THR A 212 5.41 15.77 -14.07
C THR A 212 4.90 15.90 -12.65
N SER A 213 4.94 14.79 -11.90
CA SER A 213 4.56 14.75 -10.49
C SER A 213 5.30 13.62 -9.78
N THR A 214 5.82 13.87 -8.58
CA THR A 214 6.36 12.80 -7.73
C THR A 214 5.26 12.25 -6.82
N ARG A 215 5.07 10.93 -6.85
CA ARG A 215 4.12 10.20 -6.01
C ARG A 215 4.83 9.33 -4.98
N GLU A 216 4.19 9.19 -3.83
CA GLU A 216 4.52 8.23 -2.79
C GLU A 216 3.59 7.03 -2.90
N ILE A 217 4.14 5.85 -3.18
CA ILE A 217 3.41 4.58 -3.14
C ILE A 217 3.70 3.91 -1.80
N TRP A 218 2.66 3.78 -0.98
CA TRP A 218 2.72 3.18 0.35
C TRP A 218 2.41 1.70 0.27
N LEU A 219 3.24 0.90 0.94
CA LEU A 219 3.06 -0.53 1.07
C LEU A 219 3.07 -0.93 2.54
N THR A 220 2.24 -1.91 2.86
CA THR A 220 2.30 -2.61 4.15
C THR A 220 2.20 -4.12 3.91
N ARG A 221 2.47 -4.89 4.96
CA ARG A 221 2.25 -6.34 4.97
C ARG A 221 1.64 -6.80 6.28
N PRO A 222 0.74 -7.79 6.29
CA PRO A 222 0.08 -8.25 7.50
C PRO A 222 0.97 -9.17 8.33
N TYR A 223 0.81 -9.12 9.65
CA TYR A 223 1.47 -10.00 10.62
C TYR A 223 0.43 -10.90 11.29
N TYR A 224 0.79 -12.16 11.56
CA TYR A 224 -0.11 -13.16 12.13
C TYR A 224 0.46 -13.74 13.43
N TYR A 225 -0.35 -13.86 14.48
CA TYR A 225 0.08 -14.21 15.84
C TYR A 225 -0.62 -15.46 16.38
N GLY A 226 -0.70 -16.51 15.56
CA GLY A 226 -1.32 -17.80 15.90
C GLY A 226 -2.80 -17.92 15.52
N ASP A 227 -3.41 -16.82 15.08
CA ASP A 227 -4.68 -16.77 14.38
C ASP A 227 -4.49 -16.36 12.92
N ASP A 228 -5.45 -16.69 12.06
CA ASP A 228 -5.44 -16.32 10.63
C ASP A 228 -5.95 -14.88 10.41
N VAL A 229 -5.89 -14.04 11.46
CA VAL A 229 -6.36 -12.65 11.43
C VAL A 229 -5.18 -11.73 11.16
N PRO A 230 -5.18 -10.97 10.05
CA PRO A 230 -4.10 -10.02 9.77
C PRO A 230 -4.06 -8.93 10.85
N SER A 231 -2.87 -8.67 11.39
CA SER A 231 -2.60 -7.62 12.38
C SER A 231 -1.42 -6.73 11.94
N ALA A 232 -1.31 -5.56 12.55
CA ALA A 232 -0.06 -4.78 12.54
C ALA A 232 1.03 -5.49 13.34
N ALA A 233 2.29 -5.10 13.12
CA ALA A 233 3.41 -5.58 13.93
C ALA A 233 3.21 -5.18 15.41
N ARG A 234 3.32 -6.16 16.31
CA ARG A 234 3.22 -6.00 17.76
C ARG A 234 4.61 -5.99 18.39
N GLN A 235 4.94 -4.91 19.11
CA GLN A 235 6.25 -4.80 19.75
C GLN A 235 6.49 -5.91 20.79
N GLY A 236 7.65 -6.56 20.69
CA GLY A 236 8.06 -7.60 21.64
C GLY A 236 7.41 -8.97 21.41
N GLU A 237 6.49 -9.10 20.43
CA GLU A 237 5.89 -10.36 20.03
C GLU A 237 6.50 -10.86 18.72
N THR A 238 6.87 -12.13 18.66
CA THR A 238 7.33 -12.76 17.41
C THR A 238 6.12 -13.25 16.63
N PRO A 239 5.89 -12.78 15.38
CA PRO A 239 4.79 -13.27 14.57
C PRO A 239 5.00 -14.75 14.22
N THR A 240 3.91 -15.49 14.14
CA THR A 240 3.89 -16.86 13.63
C THR A 240 4.03 -16.93 12.11
N ALA A 241 3.55 -15.90 11.40
CA ALA A 241 3.74 -15.74 9.96
C ALA A 241 3.70 -14.24 9.60
N ILE A 242 4.32 -13.89 8.48
CA ILE A 242 4.27 -12.56 7.87
C ILE A 242 3.70 -12.76 6.46
N GLY A 243 2.64 -12.02 6.13
CA GLY A 243 2.04 -12.06 4.81
C GLY A 243 2.77 -11.18 3.79
N PRO A 244 2.28 -11.16 2.54
CA PRO A 244 2.96 -10.50 1.46
C PRO A 244 2.80 -8.96 1.51
N TRP A 245 3.69 -8.26 0.83
CA TRP A 245 3.57 -6.82 0.60
C TRP A 245 2.36 -6.50 -0.28
N ARG A 246 1.66 -5.42 0.06
CA ARG A 246 0.54 -4.89 -0.70
C ARG A 246 0.59 -3.37 -0.72
N VAL A 247 0.23 -2.78 -1.85
CA VAL A 247 -0.01 -1.34 -1.95
C VAL A 247 -1.25 -0.99 -1.13
N THR A 248 -1.09 -0.02 -0.24
CA THR A 248 -2.15 0.47 0.66
C THR A 248 -2.52 1.92 0.42
N GLY A 249 -1.75 2.62 -0.40
CA GLY A 249 -2.04 4.01 -0.74
C GLY A 249 -1.10 4.54 -1.81
N ALA A 250 -1.57 5.55 -2.52
CA ALA A 250 -0.76 6.41 -3.38
C ALA A 250 -1.10 7.86 -3.04
N ALA A 251 -0.11 8.71 -2.83
CA ALA A 251 -0.29 10.12 -2.47
C ALA A 251 0.75 11.00 -3.18
N SER A 252 0.57 12.32 -3.16
CA SER A 252 1.63 13.27 -3.53
C SER A 252 2.80 13.19 -2.52
N ALA A 253 4.02 13.54 -2.96
CA ALA A 253 5.23 13.39 -2.14
C ALA A 253 5.36 14.37 -0.94
N ALA A 254 4.29 15.12 -0.61
CA ALA A 254 4.17 15.88 0.63
C ALA A 254 2.69 16.16 0.94
N ALA A 255 1.99 15.19 1.56
CA ALA A 255 0.74 15.48 2.25
C ALA A 255 0.43 14.39 3.29
N TYR A 256 0.81 14.64 4.54
CA TYR A 256 0.16 14.02 5.70
C TYR A 256 0.04 15.06 6.79
N GLU A 257 -1.00 15.90 6.74
CA GLU A 257 -1.60 16.55 7.91
C GLU A 257 -3.06 16.88 7.61
N GLY A 258 -4.01 16.27 8.34
CA GLY A 258 -5.38 16.77 8.43
C GLY A 258 -6.48 15.73 8.58
N GLU A 259 -7.09 15.69 9.76
CA GLU A 259 -8.41 15.11 10.00
C GLU A 259 -9.46 15.94 9.23
N VAL A 260 -10.18 15.33 8.27
CA VAL A 260 -11.31 15.98 7.59
C VAL A 260 -12.44 16.11 8.61
N VAL A 261 -12.52 17.28 9.25
CA VAL A 261 -13.67 17.64 10.07
C VAL A 261 -14.81 17.97 9.12
N ALA A 262 -15.73 17.02 8.93
CA ALA A 262 -16.98 17.23 8.22
C ALA A 262 -17.84 18.25 8.97
N THR A 263 -17.70 19.54 8.63
CA THR A 263 -18.67 20.56 9.01
C THR A 263 -19.70 20.65 7.89
N THR A 264 -20.97 20.34 8.19
CA THR A 264 -22.10 20.50 7.26
C THR A 264 -22.49 21.96 7.09
N SER A 265 -21.53 22.84 6.80
CA SER A 265 -21.77 24.22 6.42
C SER A 265 -21.61 24.35 4.91
N PHE A 266 -22.73 24.58 4.23
CA PHE A 266 -22.75 25.10 2.87
C PHE A 266 -22.24 26.55 2.92
N GLU A 267 -20.92 26.75 3.02
CA GLU A 267 -20.31 28.05 2.76
C GLU A 267 -20.52 28.33 1.26
N PRO A 268 -21.18 29.43 0.88
CA PRO A 268 -21.39 29.75 -0.52
C PRO A 268 -20.04 29.98 -1.21
N ALA A 269 -19.95 29.58 -2.49
CA ALA A 269 -18.77 29.84 -3.30
C ALA A 269 -18.46 31.34 -3.32
N ARG A 270 -17.23 31.71 -2.96
CA ARG A 270 -16.78 33.10 -3.05
C ARG A 270 -16.36 33.38 -4.48
N VAL A 271 -17.11 34.24 -5.16
CA VAL A 271 -16.97 34.54 -6.60
C VAL A 271 -15.64 35.24 -6.93
N ASP A 272 -14.95 35.79 -5.93
CA ASP A 272 -13.64 36.46 -6.03
C ASP A 272 -12.43 35.53 -5.80
N GLN A 273 -12.65 34.22 -5.54
CA GLN A 273 -11.56 33.26 -5.40
C GLN A 273 -11.04 32.80 -6.77
N ALA A 274 -9.72 32.80 -6.93
CA ALA A 274 -9.04 32.23 -8.09
C ALA A 274 -9.16 30.69 -8.09
N CYS A 275 -9.19 30.08 -9.28
CA CYS A 275 -9.37 28.64 -9.48
C CYS A 275 -8.09 27.84 -9.11
N TYR A 276 -7.62 27.90 -7.86
CA TYR A 276 -6.41 27.17 -7.45
C TYR A 276 -6.68 25.70 -7.13
N THR A 277 -7.93 25.37 -6.78
CA THR A 277 -8.34 24.02 -6.39
C THR A 277 -9.65 23.63 -7.08
N SER A 278 -9.82 22.35 -7.36
CA SER A 278 -10.96 21.83 -8.14
C SER A 278 -12.28 21.90 -7.38
N ASP A 279 -12.28 21.86 -6.04
CA ASP A 279 -13.44 22.10 -5.19
C ASP A 279 -13.99 23.54 -5.32
N VAL A 280 -13.11 24.53 -5.49
CA VAL A 280 -13.52 25.92 -5.76
C VAL A 280 -14.18 26.01 -7.14
N VAL A 281 -13.61 25.35 -8.15
CA VAL A 281 -14.21 25.36 -9.50
C VAL A 281 -15.57 24.66 -9.49
N LEU A 282 -15.67 23.46 -8.92
CA LEU A 282 -16.90 22.67 -8.87
C LEU A 282 -18.00 23.34 -8.02
N SER A 283 -17.63 24.00 -6.93
CA SER A 283 -18.60 24.78 -6.13
C SER A 283 -19.13 26.00 -6.89
N GLN A 284 -18.32 26.69 -7.70
CA GLN A 284 -18.81 27.76 -8.59
C GLN A 284 -19.73 27.21 -9.69
N LEU A 285 -19.37 26.09 -10.33
CA LEU A 285 -20.24 25.41 -11.30
C LEU A 285 -21.62 25.10 -10.68
N SER A 286 -21.62 24.53 -9.47
CA SER A 286 -22.84 24.22 -8.73
C SER A 286 -23.69 25.46 -8.45
N GLU A 287 -23.08 26.55 -7.99
CA GLU A 287 -23.82 27.77 -7.63
C GLU A 287 -24.42 28.44 -8.88
N ILE A 288 -23.66 28.51 -9.98
CA ILE A 288 -24.09 29.16 -11.22
C ILE A 288 -25.10 28.28 -11.96
N ALA A 289 -24.93 26.96 -11.98
CA ALA A 289 -25.92 26.03 -12.53
C ALA A 289 -27.28 26.18 -11.82
N ARG A 290 -27.27 26.33 -10.49
CA ARG A 290 -28.50 26.49 -9.70
C ARG A 290 -29.16 27.87 -9.86
N THR A 291 -28.36 28.92 -9.95
CA THR A 291 -28.87 30.31 -9.95
C THR A 291 -29.18 30.82 -11.36
N GLU A 292 -28.40 30.40 -12.36
CA GLU A 292 -28.46 30.89 -13.74
C GLU A 292 -28.82 29.79 -14.76
N GLY A 293 -28.79 28.51 -14.37
CA GLY A 293 -29.10 27.39 -15.27
C GLY A 293 -27.97 27.07 -16.25
N VAL A 294 -26.75 27.52 -15.98
CA VAL A 294 -25.59 27.38 -16.87
C VAL A 294 -24.42 26.75 -16.14
N LEU A 295 -23.71 25.83 -16.81
CA LEU A 295 -22.48 25.25 -16.29
C LEU A 295 -21.29 26.19 -16.58
N ALA A 296 -21.03 27.13 -15.67
CA ALA A 296 -19.93 28.08 -15.79
C ALA A 296 -19.23 28.30 -14.44
N ALA A 297 -17.93 28.60 -14.48
CA ALA A 297 -17.16 29.03 -13.31
C ALA A 297 -16.50 30.37 -13.63
N ILE A 298 -16.84 31.41 -12.87
CA ILE A 298 -16.40 32.79 -13.11
C ILE A 298 -14.87 32.93 -12.96
N CYS A 299 -14.28 32.12 -12.09
CA CYS A 299 -12.84 32.11 -11.91
C CYS A 299 -12.07 31.60 -13.15
N LEU A 300 -12.71 30.91 -14.11
CA LEU A 300 -12.10 30.46 -15.37
C LEU A 300 -12.05 31.56 -16.46
N SER A 301 -12.14 32.83 -16.08
CA SER A 301 -12.15 33.99 -16.99
C SER A 301 -10.79 34.25 -17.64
N GLY A 302 -10.40 33.33 -18.53
CA GLY A 302 -9.14 33.37 -19.28
C GLY A 302 -8.99 32.28 -20.36
N GLY A 303 -9.90 31.30 -20.45
CA GLY A 303 -9.87 30.27 -21.47
C GLY A 303 -11.27 29.83 -21.90
N THR A 304 -11.55 29.83 -23.20
CA THR A 304 -12.78 29.33 -23.81
C THR A 304 -12.74 27.82 -24.12
N SER A 305 -11.85 27.07 -23.46
CA SER A 305 -11.38 25.76 -23.93
C SER A 305 -11.83 24.58 -23.06
N THR A 306 -13.03 24.63 -22.47
CA THR A 306 -13.61 23.41 -21.91
C THR A 306 -14.07 22.54 -23.08
N SER A 307 -13.39 21.42 -23.32
CA SER A 307 -13.86 20.44 -24.29
C SER A 307 -15.00 19.61 -23.69
N PHE A 308 -16.00 19.34 -24.51
CA PHE A 308 -17.10 18.44 -24.17
C PHE A 308 -17.02 17.27 -25.13
N ASP A 309 -17.09 16.06 -24.58
CA ASP A 309 -17.22 14.86 -25.40
C ASP A 309 -18.55 14.87 -26.17
N ASP A 310 -18.60 14.10 -27.25
CA ASP A 310 -19.75 13.99 -28.12
C ASP A 310 -20.98 13.47 -27.34
N GLY A 311 -22.14 14.10 -27.58
CA GLY A 311 -23.42 13.65 -27.02
C GLY A 311 -23.66 14.02 -25.55
N ILE A 312 -22.95 15.03 -25.04
CA ILE A 312 -23.29 15.70 -23.78
C ILE A 312 -24.38 16.75 -24.03
N ASP A 313 -25.49 16.60 -23.30
CA ASP A 313 -26.53 17.63 -23.20
C ASP A 313 -26.16 18.55 -22.04
N ILE A 314 -25.55 19.69 -22.36
CA ILE A 314 -25.03 20.65 -21.37
C ILE A 314 -26.17 21.27 -20.56
N ASP A 315 -27.33 21.51 -21.18
CA ASP A 315 -28.49 22.10 -20.50
C ASP A 315 -29.08 21.10 -19.50
N ALA A 316 -29.18 19.82 -19.88
CA ALA A 316 -29.61 18.76 -18.96
C ALA A 316 -28.60 18.53 -17.82
N LEU A 317 -27.30 18.56 -18.12
CA LEU A 317 -26.25 18.47 -17.12
C LEU A 317 -26.31 19.65 -16.14
N ALA A 318 -26.46 20.88 -16.62
CA ALA A 318 -26.60 22.06 -15.76
C ALA A 318 -27.86 21.98 -14.89
N ALA A 319 -28.99 21.55 -15.45
CA ALA A 319 -30.24 21.40 -14.70
C ALA A 319 -30.18 20.32 -13.62
N GLY A 320 -29.41 19.25 -13.85
CA GLY A 320 -29.22 18.12 -12.93
C GLY A 320 -27.98 18.21 -12.04
N PHE A 321 -27.18 19.27 -12.15
CA PHE A 321 -25.89 19.36 -11.48
C PHE A 321 -26.06 19.36 -9.95
N PRO A 322 -25.28 18.55 -9.21
CA PRO A 322 -25.46 18.43 -7.77
C PRO A 322 -25.00 19.68 -7.02
N VAL A 323 -25.48 19.82 -5.78
CA VAL A 323 -24.98 20.87 -4.88
C VAL A 323 -23.60 20.47 -4.38
N VAL A 324 -22.58 21.21 -4.78
CA VAL A 324 -21.18 21.01 -4.37
C VAL A 324 -20.72 22.18 -3.51
N GLY A 325 -20.28 21.90 -2.29
CA GLY A 325 -19.60 22.87 -1.42
C GLY A 325 -18.08 22.65 -1.38
N GLN A 326 -17.33 23.61 -0.84
CA GLN A 326 -15.85 23.55 -0.78
C GLN A 326 -15.30 22.33 -0.01
N ALA A 327 -16.08 21.78 0.91
CA ALA A 327 -15.71 20.59 1.69
C ALA A 327 -16.56 19.35 1.32
N ALA A 328 -17.27 19.38 0.19
CA ALA A 328 -18.08 18.24 -0.23
C ALA A 328 -17.16 17.06 -0.59
N PRO A 329 -17.39 15.86 -0.03
CA PRO A 329 -16.66 14.68 -0.47
C PRO A 329 -17.03 14.39 -1.92
N LEU A 330 -16.05 14.52 -2.81
CA LEU A 330 -16.19 14.18 -4.22
C LEU A 330 -15.60 12.79 -4.46
N THR A 331 -16.23 12.04 -5.37
CA THR A 331 -15.68 10.78 -5.85
C THR A 331 -14.53 11.12 -6.80
N ASP A 332 -13.33 11.12 -6.25
CA ASP A 332 -12.08 11.22 -7.00
C ASP A 332 -11.85 9.89 -7.75
N LEU A 333 -11.54 9.94 -9.03
CA LEU A 333 -11.12 8.79 -9.83
C LEU A 333 -9.61 8.78 -10.06
N MET A 334 -8.98 9.96 -10.01
CA MET A 334 -7.55 10.18 -10.19
C MET A 334 -7.18 11.55 -9.61
N GLY A 335 -6.06 11.60 -8.88
CA GLY A 335 -5.46 12.85 -8.40
C GLY A 335 -5.19 12.83 -6.90
N TRP A 336 -6.09 12.18 -6.14
CA TRP A 336 -6.12 11.89 -4.71
C TRP A 336 -5.28 12.82 -3.82
N HIS A 337 -5.95 13.93 -3.49
CA HIS A 337 -5.63 14.99 -2.53
C HIS A 337 -4.30 15.70 -2.78
N ASN A 338 -4.36 16.74 -3.61
CA ASN A 338 -3.20 17.55 -3.93
C ASN A 338 -3.02 18.67 -2.92
N ASP A 339 -1.79 18.80 -2.44
CA ASP A 339 -1.37 19.98 -1.69
C ASP A 339 -1.62 21.20 -2.61
N PRO A 340 -2.32 22.24 -2.15
CA PRO A 340 -2.47 23.48 -2.90
C PRO A 340 -1.12 24.05 -3.39
N SER A 341 -0.01 23.70 -2.72
CA SER A 341 1.34 24.09 -3.12
C SER A 341 1.94 23.26 -4.26
N THR A 342 1.47 22.02 -4.45
CA THR A 342 1.93 21.08 -5.48
C THR A 342 0.72 20.31 -6.08
N PRO A 343 -0.05 20.96 -6.97
CA PRO A 343 -1.26 20.37 -7.54
C PRO A 343 -0.95 19.12 -8.39
N ALA A 344 -1.93 18.22 -8.59
CA ALA A 344 -1.76 17.15 -9.57
C ALA A 344 -1.74 17.73 -10.99
N PRO A 345 -0.98 17.12 -11.91
CA PRO A 345 -1.07 17.39 -13.35
C PRO A 345 -2.50 17.28 -13.89
N LEU A 346 -3.17 16.19 -13.53
CA LEU A 346 -4.53 15.85 -13.92
C LEU A 346 -5.30 15.36 -12.70
N GLU A 347 -6.58 15.74 -12.62
CA GLU A 347 -7.54 15.24 -11.65
C GLU A 347 -8.81 14.83 -12.39
N GLN A 348 -9.43 13.74 -11.96
CA GLN A 348 -10.69 13.27 -12.52
C GLN A 348 -11.70 13.07 -11.40
N TYR A 349 -12.87 13.67 -11.53
CA TYR A 349 -13.97 13.52 -10.56
C TYR A 349 -15.20 12.94 -11.23
N LEU A 350 -15.79 11.92 -10.58
CA LEU A 350 -17.08 11.36 -10.96
C LEU A 350 -18.20 12.17 -10.31
N ILE A 351 -19.08 12.73 -11.14
CA ILE A 351 -20.19 13.58 -10.72
C ILE A 351 -21.49 13.03 -11.31
N SER A 352 -22.40 12.62 -10.43
CA SER A 352 -23.76 12.22 -10.81
C SER A 352 -24.64 13.45 -11.01
N ALA A 353 -25.26 13.57 -12.19
CA ALA A 353 -26.20 14.63 -12.52
C ALA A 353 -27.43 14.06 -13.23
N GLY A 354 -28.58 14.12 -12.57
CA GLY A 354 -29.79 13.40 -13.01
C GLY A 354 -29.59 11.89 -12.99
N ASP A 355 -29.84 11.23 -14.12
CA ASP A 355 -29.72 9.77 -14.29
C ASP A 355 -28.40 9.33 -14.93
N ALA A 356 -27.41 10.23 -15.02
CA ALA A 356 -26.13 9.97 -15.66
C ALA A 356 -24.95 10.38 -14.78
N ASP A 357 -23.85 9.65 -14.92
CA ASP A 357 -22.58 9.96 -14.31
C ASP A 357 -21.64 10.61 -15.34
N TYR A 358 -20.95 11.65 -14.90
CA TYR A 358 -20.04 12.43 -15.73
C TYR A 358 -18.64 12.45 -15.10
N VAL A 359 -17.62 12.36 -15.92
CA VAL A 359 -16.23 12.54 -15.51
C VAL A 359 -15.79 13.95 -15.88
N PHE A 360 -15.43 14.71 -14.86
CA PHE A 360 -14.84 16.04 -14.99
C PHE A 360 -13.33 15.92 -14.87
N VAL A 361 -12.62 16.30 -15.94
CA VAL A 361 -11.16 16.28 -15.96
C VAL A 361 -10.62 17.70 -15.80
N PHE A 362 -9.83 17.89 -14.76
CA PHE A 362 -9.10 19.11 -14.48
C PHE A 362 -7.64 18.93 -14.82
N ALA A 363 -7.05 19.93 -15.46
CA ALA A 363 -5.61 20.03 -15.63
C ALA A 363 -5.08 21.24 -14.85
N SER A 364 -3.88 21.09 -14.29
CA SER A 364 -3.11 22.20 -13.75
C SER A 364 -2.22 22.77 -14.82
N THR A 365 -2.36 24.06 -15.13
CA THR A 365 -1.48 24.72 -16.08
C THR A 365 -0.39 25.48 -15.34
N GLY A 366 0.81 24.92 -15.29
CA GLY A 366 2.00 25.57 -14.72
C GLY A 366 2.63 26.60 -15.65
N VAL A 367 3.32 27.60 -15.08
CA VAL A 367 4.13 28.54 -15.87
C VAL A 367 5.47 27.87 -16.21
N GLY A 368 5.65 27.43 -17.46
CA GLY A 368 6.90 26.80 -17.92
C GLY A 368 6.99 25.29 -17.67
N GLY A 369 5.86 24.60 -17.44
CA GLY A 369 5.79 23.14 -17.31
C GLY A 369 5.97 22.61 -15.88
N GLU A 370 6.26 23.47 -14.91
CA GLU A 370 6.37 23.11 -13.50
C GLU A 370 5.12 23.56 -12.74
N LEU A 371 4.58 22.67 -11.89
CA LEU A 371 3.40 22.94 -11.09
C LEU A 371 3.79 23.64 -9.78
N THR A 372 3.08 24.71 -9.47
CA THR A 372 3.30 25.56 -8.29
C THR A 372 1.97 25.91 -7.64
N ASN A 373 2.04 26.54 -6.47
CA ASN A 373 0.88 27.07 -5.75
C ASN A 373 0.07 28.12 -6.53
N ASP A 374 0.66 28.72 -7.57
CA ASP A 374 0.01 29.72 -8.43
C ASP A 374 -0.55 29.09 -9.73
N SER A 375 -0.45 27.77 -9.89
CA SER A 375 -0.98 27.08 -11.07
C SER A 375 -2.49 27.11 -11.07
N GLU A 376 -3.07 27.62 -12.16
CA GLU A 376 -4.52 27.65 -12.35
C GLU A 376 -5.05 26.26 -12.70
N ARG A 377 -6.24 25.94 -12.18
CA ARG A 377 -7.03 24.78 -12.60
C ARG A 377 -7.88 25.15 -13.80
N ARG A 378 -7.90 24.25 -14.77
CA ARG A 378 -8.76 24.35 -15.95
C ARG A 378 -9.52 23.06 -16.13
N ILE A 379 -10.81 23.17 -16.43
CA ILE A 379 -11.58 22.03 -16.93
C ILE A 379 -11.15 21.84 -18.38
N ILE A 380 -10.58 20.69 -18.68
CA ILE A 380 -10.12 20.38 -20.04
C ILE A 380 -11.05 19.40 -20.75
N LEU A 381 -11.79 18.58 -20.01
CA LEU A 381 -12.75 17.63 -20.57
C LEU A 381 -13.91 17.41 -19.60
N ILE A 382 -15.12 17.35 -20.14
CA ILE A 382 -16.28 16.73 -19.49
C ILE A 382 -16.72 15.59 -20.39
N SER A 383 -16.88 14.39 -19.84
CA SER A 383 -17.32 13.18 -20.55
C SER A 383 -18.36 12.41 -19.74
N LYS A 384 -19.11 11.51 -20.37
CA LYS A 384 -19.96 10.55 -19.64
C LYS A 384 -19.10 9.40 -19.13
N ALA A 385 -19.28 9.00 -17.88
CA ALA A 385 -18.51 7.92 -17.28
C ALA A 385 -18.78 6.58 -17.97
N GLU A 386 -17.77 5.71 -18.05
CA GLU A 386 -18.02 4.31 -18.37
C GLU A 386 -18.74 3.65 -17.19
N THR A 387 -19.95 3.15 -17.41
CA THR A 387 -20.54 2.17 -16.51
C THR A 387 -19.76 0.87 -16.66
N ARG A 388 -18.77 0.63 -15.79
CA ARG A 388 -18.07 -0.66 -15.71
C ARG A 388 -18.83 -1.65 -14.84
#